data_AF-A0A1G9YPC5-F1
#
_entry.id   AF-A0A1G9YPC5-F1
#
_cell.length_a   1.000
_cell.length_b   1.000
_cell.length_c   1.000
_cell.angle_alpha   90.00
_cell.angle_beta   90.00
_cell.angle_gamma   90.00
#
_symmetry.space_group_name_H-M   'P 1'
#
loop_
_entity.id
_entity.type
_entity.pdbx_description
1 polymer ?
#
loop_
_entity_poly.entity_id
_entity_poly.type
_entity_poly.pdbx_seq_one_letter_code
_entity_poly.pdbx_strand_id
1 'polypeptide(L)'
;MSLMSGTTSYRAIVVLVSSADRAHHRPEYERMDLLLNAASPEEAYDKAELHGKAMGTVTRGPHGPVFWSLLRVLDVRELGSAPADRPRYVVPSVPSHAA
;
A
#
# COMPACT_ATOMS: atom_id res chain seq x y z
N MET A 1 -8.28 24.71 28.45
CA MET A 1 -9.01 23.61 27.78
C MET A 1 -8.16 23.15 26.61
N SER A 2 -7.35 22.09 26.80
CA SER A 2 -6.54 21.53 25.71
C SER A 2 -7.41 20.56 24.92
N LEU A 3 -7.87 20.98 23.75
CA LEU A 3 -8.46 20.09 22.75
C LEU A 3 -7.32 19.17 22.29
N MET A 4 -7.23 17.97 22.87
CA MET A 4 -6.43 16.91 22.27
C MET A 4 -7.11 16.59 20.93
N SER A 5 -6.63 17.17 19.84
CA SER A 5 -6.96 16.72 18.49
C SER A 5 -6.51 15.26 18.41
N GLY A 6 -7.44 14.35 18.66
CA GLY A 6 -7.20 12.91 18.71
C GLY A 6 -6.88 12.41 17.32
N THR A 7 -5.63 12.55 16.90
CA THR A 7 -5.14 11.90 15.69
C THR A 7 -4.87 10.45 16.03
N THR A 8 -5.55 9.55 15.33
CA THR A 8 -5.33 8.11 15.43
C THR A 8 -4.39 7.66 14.33
N SER A 9 -3.59 6.64 14.62
CA SER A 9 -2.70 6.03 13.64
C SER A 9 -3.48 5.09 12.73
N TYR A 10 -3.28 5.19 11.43
CA TYR A 10 -3.85 4.32 10.41
C TYR A 10 -2.74 3.69 9.58
N ARG A 11 -2.92 2.41 9.23
CA ARG A 11 -2.18 1.75 8.17
C ARG A 11 -2.99 1.82 6.89
N ALA A 12 -2.42 2.41 5.85
CA ALA A 12 -2.99 2.38 4.52
C ALA A 12 -2.13 1.53 3.58
N ILE A 13 -2.77 0.80 2.68
CA ILE A 13 -2.10 0.03 1.62
C ILE A 13 -2.40 0.71 0.31
N VAL A 14 -1.37 1.19 -0.38
CA VAL A 14 -1.49 1.78 -1.72
C VAL A 14 -0.81 0.89 -2.75
N VAL A 15 -1.33 0.89 -3.96
CA VAL A 15 -0.76 0.15 -5.08
C VAL A 15 -0.34 1.13 -6.15
N LEU A 16 0.93 1.07 -6.54
CA LEU A 16 1.46 1.75 -7.69
C LEU A 16 1.44 0.80 -8.89
N VAL A 17 1.24 1.35 -10.08
CA VAL A 17 1.34 0.63 -11.34
C VAL A 17 2.41 1.27 -12.21
N SER A 18 3.22 0.43 -12.84
CA SER A 18 4.22 0.84 -13.80
C SER A 18 3.66 0.87 -15.22
N SER A 19 4.01 1.91 -15.97
CA SER A 19 3.68 2.06 -17.40
C SER A 19 4.92 2.53 -18.17
N ALA A 20 5.04 2.11 -19.42
CA ALA A 20 6.11 2.57 -20.31
C ALA A 20 5.62 2.54 -21.75
N ASP A 21 6.05 3.52 -22.54
CA ASP A 21 5.71 3.64 -23.95
C ASP A 21 6.63 2.74 -24.80
N ARG A 22 6.36 1.43 -24.76
CA ARG A 22 7.07 0.41 -25.54
C ARG A 22 6.18 -0.81 -25.79
N ALA A 23 6.35 -1.42 -26.97
CA ALA A 23 5.46 -2.47 -27.50
C ALA A 23 5.25 -3.70 -26.60
N HIS A 24 6.16 -3.98 -25.67
CA HIS A 24 6.12 -5.15 -24.79
C HIS A 24 6.24 -4.82 -23.31
N HIS A 25 5.90 -3.59 -22.89
CA HIS A 25 5.85 -3.29 -21.46
C HIS A 25 4.76 -4.12 -20.79
N ARG A 26 5.14 -4.91 -19.77
CA ARG A 26 4.19 -5.55 -18.86
C ARG A 26 4.05 -4.65 -17.63
N PRO A 27 2.84 -4.20 -17.28
CA PRO A 27 2.63 -3.42 -16.06
C PRO A 27 3.08 -4.21 -14.84
N GLU A 28 3.90 -3.57 -14.02
CA GLU A 28 4.30 -4.08 -12.72
C GLU A 28 3.47 -3.38 -11.64
N TYR A 29 3.20 -4.10 -10.55
CA TYR A 29 2.43 -3.58 -9.44
C TYR A 29 3.29 -3.60 -8.20
N GLU A 30 3.36 -2.47 -7.52
CA GLU A 30 4.09 -2.33 -6.27
C GLU A 30 3.13 -1.98 -5.15
N ARG A 31 3.13 -2.78 -4.09
CA ARG A 31 2.33 -2.54 -2.89
C ARG A 31 3.16 -1.78 -1.88
N MET A 32 2.69 -0.63 -1.44
CA MET A 32 3.32 0.16 -0.40
C MET A 32 2.44 0.24 0.85
N ASP A 33 3.07 0.07 2.00
CA ASP A 33 2.44 0.17 3.31
C ASP A 33 2.76 1.55 3.90
N LEU A 34 1.73 2.38 4.11
CA LEU A 34 1.84 3.72 4.69
C LEU A 34 1.32 3.74 6.12
N LEU A 35 2.00 4.49 6.99
CA LEU A 35 1.56 4.82 8.34
C LEU A 35 1.16 6.30 8.37
N LEU A 36 -0.10 6.57 8.70
CA LEU A 36 -0.71 7.89 8.60
C LEU A 36 -1.37 8.27 9.92
N ASN A 37 -1.19 9.50 10.37
CA ASN A 37 -1.98 10.05 11.48
C ASN A 37 -3.17 10.82 10.90
N ALA A 38 -4.39 10.49 11.30
CA ALA A 38 -5.61 11.14 10.85
C ALA A 38 -6.66 11.18 11.95
N ALA A 39 -7.60 12.11 11.89
CA ALA A 39 -8.71 12.19 12.83
C ALA A 39 -9.85 11.22 12.47
N SER A 40 -9.87 10.69 11.24
CA SER A 40 -10.88 9.74 10.78
C SER A 40 -10.33 8.77 9.70
N PRO A 41 -11.02 7.64 9.44
CA PRO A 41 -10.66 6.74 8.35
C PRO A 41 -10.76 7.38 6.95
N GLU A 42 -11.71 8.30 6.75
CA GLU A 42 -11.87 9.04 5.50
C GLU A 42 -10.67 9.97 5.25
N GLU A 43 -10.27 10.73 6.27
CA GLU A 43 -9.08 11.58 6.18
C GLU A 43 -7.79 10.75 5.98
N ALA A 44 -7.70 9.56 6.59
CA ALA A 44 -6.59 8.64 6.35
C ALA A 44 -6.57 8.12 4.91
N TYR A 45 -7.73 7.87 4.31
CA TYR A 45 -7.85 7.51 2.90
C TYR A 45 -7.38 8.63 1.98
N ASP A 46 -7.86 9.85 2.20
CA ASP A 46 -7.46 11.02 1.41
C ASP A 46 -5.97 11.28 1.50
N LYS A 47 -5.40 11.16 2.71
CA LYS A 47 -3.94 11.23 2.93
C LYS A 47 -3.20 10.13 2.19
N ALA A 48 -3.69 8.90 2.23
CA ALA A 48 -3.08 7.78 1.51
C ALA A 48 -3.10 7.99 0.01
N GLU A 49 -4.22 8.49 -0.53
CA GLU A 49 -4.36 8.79 -1.95
C GLU A 49 -3.41 9.92 -2.37
N LEU A 50 -3.34 11.00 -1.59
CA LEU A 50 -2.42 12.11 -1.84
C LEU A 50 -0.96 11.64 -1.80
N HIS A 51 -0.58 10.83 -0.81
CA HIS A 51 0.75 10.24 -0.72
C HIS A 51 1.04 9.35 -1.92
N GLY A 52 0.11 8.47 -2.31
CA GLY A 52 0.26 7.60 -3.47
C GLY A 52 0.44 8.39 -4.77
N LYS A 53 -0.32 9.49 -4.95
CA LYS A 53 -0.16 10.41 -6.09
C LYS A 53 1.22 11.08 -6.08
N ALA A 54 1.68 11.53 -4.91
CA ALA A 54 3.00 12.15 -4.75
C ALA A 54 4.18 11.17 -4.93
N MET A 55 3.94 9.86 -4.73
CA MET A 55 4.91 8.79 -5.02
C MET A 55 5.03 8.50 -6.52
N GLY A 56 4.15 9.06 -7.35
CA GLY A 56 4.28 9.00 -8.80
C GLY A 56 5.65 9.50 -9.23
N THR A 57 6.41 8.66 -9.92
CA THR A 57 7.80 8.95 -10.29
C THR A 57 8.16 8.31 -11.61
N VAL A 58 9.27 8.75 -12.19
CA VAL A 58 9.83 8.16 -13.40
C VAL A 58 11.17 7.54 -13.03
N THR A 59 11.28 6.23 -13.22
CA THR A 59 12.55 5.51 -13.06
C THR A 59 13.16 5.20 -14.40
N ARG A 60 14.49 5.11 -14.47
CA ARG A 60 15.18 4.64 -15.68
C ARG A 60 15.34 3.14 -15.60
N GLY A 61 14.58 2.41 -16.42
CA GLY A 61 14.77 0.98 -16.63
C GLY A 61 15.82 0.68 -17.71
N PRO A 62 16.20 -0.59 -17.90
CA PRO A 62 17.17 -1.01 -18.92
C PRO A 62 16.77 -0.65 -20.36
N HIS A 63 15.48 -0.38 -20.59
CA HIS A 63 14.89 -0.18 -21.90
C HIS A 63 14.19 1.18 -22.04
N GLY A 64 14.55 2.15 -21.20
CA GLY A 64 13.96 3.48 -21.20
C GLY A 64 13.19 3.82 -19.91
N PRO A 65 12.49 4.95 -19.90
CA PRO A 65 11.76 5.42 -18.73
C PRO A 65 10.56 4.51 -18.40
N VAL A 66 10.36 4.28 -17.11
CA VAL A 66 9.20 3.58 -16.54
C VAL A 66 8.50 4.56 -15.60
N PHE A 67 7.22 4.82 -15.87
CA PHE A 67 6.37 5.73 -15.11
C PHE A 67 5.61 4.93 -14.07
N TRP A 68 5.77 5.31 -12.81
CA TRP A 68 5.01 4.79 -11.69
C TRP A 68 3.91 5.79 -11.34
N SER A 69 2.70 5.29 -11.13
CA SER A 69 1.54 6.10 -10.76
C SER A 69 0.67 5.34 -9.79
N LEU A 70 -0.08 6.08 -8.96
CA LEU A 70 -1.07 5.46 -8.08
C LEU A 70 -2.15 4.77 -8.90
N LEU A 71 -2.30 3.46 -8.70
CA LEU A 71 -3.43 2.71 -9.21
C LEU A 71 -4.64 2.88 -8.30
N ARG A 72 -4.45 2.64 -6.99
CA ARG A 72 -5.52 2.75 -5.97
C ARG A 72 -4.98 2.64 -4.55
N VAL A 73 -5.78 3.10 -3.59
CA VAL A 73 -5.71 2.68 -2.19
C VAL A 73 -6.52 1.39 -2.03
N LEU A 74 -5.93 0.34 -1.48
CA LEU A 74 -6.56 -0.97 -1.28
C LEU A 74 -7.28 -1.09 0.07
N ASP A 75 -6.68 -0.54 1.13
CA ASP A 75 -7.12 -0.76 2.49
C ASP A 75 -6.65 0.39 3.38
N VAL A 76 -7.47 0.79 4.35
CA VAL A 76 -7.14 1.78 5.38
C VAL A 76 -7.69 1.27 6.70
N ARG A 77 -6.81 1.02 7.66
CA ARG A 77 -7.18 0.45 8.96
C ARG A 77 -6.55 1.20 10.09
N GLU A 78 -7.32 1.43 11.14
CA GLU A 78 -6.81 1.99 12.38
C GLU A 78 -5.86 1.01 13.08
N LEU A 79 -4.70 1.52 13.50
CA LEU A 79 -3.69 0.79 14.27
C LEU A 79 -4.03 0.91 15.76
N GLY A 80 -4.89 0.01 16.23
CA GLY A 80 -5.40 -0.01 17.60
C GLY A 80 -6.71 -0.76 17.71
N SER A 81 -7.49 -0.77 16.63
CA SER A 81 -8.62 -1.66 16.43
C SER A 81 -8.13 -3.05 16.07
N ALA A 82 -7.65 -3.80 17.07
CA ALA A 82 -7.33 -5.21 16.88
C ALA A 82 -8.57 -5.93 16.31
N PRO A 83 -8.47 -6.63 15.17
CA PRO A 83 -9.51 -7.58 14.81
C PRO A 83 -9.45 -8.68 15.87
N ALA A 84 -10.53 -8.85 16.65
CA ALA A 84 -10.63 -9.86 17.69
C ALA A 84 -10.52 -11.31 17.18
N ASP A 85 -10.31 -11.52 15.88
CA ASP A 85 -10.15 -12.84 15.32
C ASP A 85 -9.34 -12.79 14.02
N ARG A 86 -8.09 -13.28 14.06
CA ARG A 86 -7.45 -13.84 12.87
C ARG A 86 -6.90 -15.21 13.25
N PRO A 87 -7.35 -16.29 12.59
CA PRO A 87 -6.63 -17.54 12.68
C PRO A 87 -5.22 -17.32 12.14
N ARG A 88 -4.22 -17.70 12.93
CA ARG A 88 -2.85 -17.85 12.45
C ARG A 88 -2.90 -18.88 11.33
N TYR A 89 -2.87 -18.43 10.08
CA TYR A 89 -2.53 -19.31 8.96
C TYR A 89 -1.06 -19.72 9.15
N VAL A 90 -0.87 -20.74 9.98
CA VAL A 90 0.31 -21.60 9.93
C VAL A 90 0.16 -22.33 8.60
N VAL A 91 0.94 -21.92 7.61
CA VAL A 91 1.11 -22.75 6.41
C VAL A 91 1.70 -24.07 6.91
N PRO A 92 1.01 -25.22 6.76
CA PRO A 92 1.63 -26.49 7.09
C PRO A 92 2.79 -26.70 6.12
N SER A 93 4.00 -26.86 6.67
CA SER A 93 5.17 -27.30 5.94
C SER A 93 4.83 -28.61 5.25
N VAL A 94 4.70 -28.60 3.92
CA VAL A 94 4.55 -29.82 3.14
C VAL A 94 5.87 -30.60 3.30
N PRO A 95 5.85 -31.87 3.76
CA PRO A 95 7.05 -32.68 3.72
C PRO A 95 7.36 -32.97 2.26
N SER A 96 8.48 -32.43 1.76
CA SER A 96 9.07 -32.89 0.50
C SER A 96 9.54 -34.33 0.70
N HIS A 97 8.72 -35.29 0.25
CA HIS A 97 9.18 -36.64 -0.02
C HIS A 97 9.50 -36.73 -1.53
N ALA A 98 10.78 -36.84 -1.84
CA ALA A 98 11.31 -37.36 -3.10
C ALA A 98 12.82 -37.57 -2.85
N ALA A 99 13.46 -38.68 -3.17
CA ALA A 99 13.08 -40.05 -3.50
C ALA A 99 14.26 -40.93 -3.05
#